data_AF-A0A9D6F2I9-F1
#
_entry.id   AF-A0A9D6F2I9-F1
#
_cell.length_a   1.000
_cell.length_b   1.000
_cell.length_c   1.000
_cell.angle_alpha   90.00
_cell.angle_beta   90.00
_cell.angle_gamma   90.00
#
_symmetry.space_group_name_H-M   'P 1'
#
loop_
_entity.id
_entity.type
_entity.pdbx_description
1 polymer ?
#
loop_
_entity_poly.entity_id
_entity_poly.type
_entity_poly.pdbx_seq_one_letter_code
_entity_poly.pdbx_strand_id
1 'polypeptide(L)'
;MPKTTSELFRRGNASGPRMDQVRIGKDIDVYRINGIEWVAARSGGVSTFSVQGPGRNWWSLPAGSDYPDDLAILNDHGNHFNWEPNVDMTLADFLFLLANIEKDFRKVS
;
A
#
# COMPACT_ATOMS: atom_id res chain seq x y z
N MET A 1 8.19 2.03 -14.20
CA MET A 1 6.91 2.35 -13.56
C MET A 1 5.84 1.38 -14.01
N PRO A 2 5.61 0.31 -13.24
CA PRO A 2 4.46 -0.56 -13.40
C PRO A 2 3.14 0.19 -13.22
N LYS A 3 2.06 -0.44 -13.66
CA LYS A 3 0.69 0.08 -13.57
C LYS A 3 -0.23 -0.87 -12.83
N THR A 4 -1.18 -0.34 -12.07
CA THR A 4 -2.24 -1.14 -11.43
C THR A 4 -3.10 -1.81 -12.50
N THR A 5 -3.36 -3.11 -12.37
CA THR A 5 -4.14 -3.88 -13.37
C THR A 5 -5.66 -3.81 -13.16
N SER A 6 -6.11 -3.41 -11.97
CA SER A 6 -7.52 -3.26 -11.59
C SER A 6 -7.70 -2.00 -10.74
N GLU A 7 -8.93 -1.53 -10.61
CA GLU A 7 -9.26 -0.49 -9.65
C GLU A 7 -9.11 -1.06 -8.23
N LEU A 8 -8.44 -0.31 -7.36
CA LEU A 8 -8.14 -0.73 -6.01
C LEU A 8 -8.83 0.19 -5.01
N PHE A 9 -9.46 -0.42 -4.01
CA PHE A 9 -10.23 0.25 -2.97
C PHE A 9 -9.55 0.06 -1.63
N ARG A 10 -9.57 1.10 -0.81
CA ARG A 10 -9.14 1.02 0.59
C ARG A 10 -10.06 1.84 1.46
N ARG A 11 -10.41 1.29 2.61
CA ARG A 11 -11.09 2.05 3.65
C ARG A 11 -10.05 2.81 4.45
N GLY A 12 -10.25 4.11 4.56
CA GLY A 12 -9.41 4.99 5.37
C GLY A 12 -10.27 5.80 6.32
N ASN A 13 -9.99 7.10 6.41
CA ASN A 13 -10.78 8.04 7.19
C ASN A 13 -11.32 9.19 6.33
N ALA A 14 -11.81 10.24 6.97
CA ALA A 14 -12.37 11.39 6.28
C ALA A 14 -11.40 12.08 5.32
N SER A 15 -10.09 11.93 5.53
CA SER A 15 -9.01 12.68 4.88
C SER A 15 -8.16 11.87 3.92
N GLY A 16 -8.14 10.53 4.00
CA GLY A 16 -7.35 9.70 3.08
C GLY A 16 -7.46 8.19 3.33
N PRO A 17 -6.94 7.36 2.41
CA PRO A 17 -6.87 5.90 2.51
C PRO A 17 -5.90 5.39 3.60
N ARG A 18 -5.01 6.23 4.15
CA ARG A 18 -4.01 5.82 5.15
C ARG A 18 -3.11 4.70 4.61
N MET A 19 -2.52 4.92 3.43
CA MET A 19 -1.58 3.98 2.84
C MET A 19 -0.30 3.90 3.65
N ASP A 20 0.16 5.00 4.24
CA ASP A 20 1.37 5.08 5.05
C ASP A 20 1.20 4.63 6.52
N GLN A 21 -0.02 4.27 6.95
CA GLN A 21 -0.26 3.78 8.31
C GLN A 21 -0.06 2.25 8.41
N VAL A 22 1.16 1.82 8.10
CA VAL A 22 1.59 0.42 8.14
C VAL A 22 1.86 -0.01 9.58
N ARG A 23 1.32 -1.16 10.00
CA ARG A 23 1.48 -1.69 11.37
C ARG A 23 2.63 -2.69 11.42
N ILE A 24 3.69 -2.35 12.15
CA ILE A 24 4.83 -3.26 12.40
C ILE A 24 4.37 -4.46 13.24
N GLY A 25 4.81 -5.66 12.85
CA GLY A 25 4.44 -6.95 13.45
C GLY A 25 3.05 -7.46 13.04
N LYS A 26 2.39 -6.78 12.08
CA LYS A 26 1.09 -7.21 11.54
C LYS A 26 1.02 -7.11 10.02
N ASP A 27 1.33 -5.93 9.50
CA ASP A 27 1.33 -5.65 8.07
C ASP A 27 2.71 -5.97 7.47
N ILE A 28 3.79 -5.63 8.19
CA ILE A 28 5.18 -5.91 7.85
C ILE A 28 5.98 -6.29 9.10
N ASP A 29 7.07 -7.00 8.91
CA ASP A 29 8.15 -7.11 9.88
C ASP A 29 9.31 -6.17 9.53
N VAL A 30 10.04 -5.71 10.54
CA VAL A 30 11.21 -4.83 10.36
C VAL A 30 12.46 -5.46 10.96
N TYR A 31 13.59 -5.21 10.33
CA TYR A 31 14.91 -5.58 10.84
C TYR A 31 15.80 -4.34 10.93
N ARG A 32 16.96 -4.44 11.60
CA ARG A 32 17.84 -3.29 11.82
C ARG A 32 19.21 -3.47 11.18
N ILE A 33 19.65 -2.46 10.44
CA ILE A 33 21.02 -2.31 9.95
C ILE A 33 21.57 -1.00 10.52
N ASN A 34 22.65 -1.06 11.31
CA ASN A 34 23.28 0.13 11.91
C ASN A 34 22.31 1.07 12.66
N GLY A 35 21.31 0.49 13.34
CA GLY A 35 20.29 1.24 14.08
C GLY A 35 19.15 1.82 13.23
N ILE A 36 19.17 1.65 11.92
CA ILE A 36 18.10 2.06 10.99
C ILE A 36 17.13 0.88 10.82
N GLU A 37 15.84 1.15 10.77
CA GLU A 37 14.80 0.14 10.51
C GLU A 37 14.62 -0.07 9.01
N TRP A 38 14.64 -1.33 8.60
CA TRP A 38 14.52 -1.80 7.23
C TRP A 38 13.35 -2.76 7.10
N VAL A 39 12.78 -2.80 5.91
CA VAL A 39 11.73 -3.74 5.49
C VAL A 39 12.32 -4.59 4.38
N ALA A 40 12.16 -5.92 4.50
CA ALA A 40 12.65 -6.84 3.47
C ALA A 40 11.71 -6.82 2.26
N ALA A 41 12.25 -7.04 1.06
CA ALA A 41 11.45 -7.19 -0.14
C ALA A 41 10.40 -8.29 0.06
N ARG A 42 9.16 -8.02 -0.37
CA ARG A 42 8.03 -8.96 -0.34
C ARG A 42 7.69 -9.51 1.05
N SER A 43 7.93 -8.72 2.11
CA SER A 43 7.69 -9.14 3.50
C SER A 43 6.32 -8.73 4.04
N GLY A 44 5.33 -8.53 3.18
CA GLY A 44 4.02 -7.98 3.54
C GLY A 44 3.90 -6.49 3.23
N GLY A 45 2.81 -5.87 3.70
CA GLY A 45 2.45 -4.54 3.26
C GLY A 45 1.02 -4.12 3.56
N VAL A 46 0.52 -3.23 2.72
CA VAL A 46 -0.77 -2.55 2.93
C VAL A 46 -1.86 -3.10 2.03
N SER A 47 -2.94 -3.55 2.66
CA SER A 47 -4.11 -4.08 1.96
C SER A 47 -4.89 -3.04 1.17
N THR A 48 -5.23 -3.41 -0.06
CA THR A 48 -6.27 -2.82 -0.90
C THR A 48 -7.16 -3.94 -1.45
N PHE A 49 -8.27 -3.57 -2.09
CA PHE A 49 -9.27 -4.54 -2.54
C PHE A 49 -9.75 -4.22 -3.95
N SER A 50 -10.02 -5.19 -4.81
CA SER A 50 -10.62 -4.93 -6.13
C SER A 50 -12.13 -4.70 -6.11
N VAL A 51 -12.75 -4.77 -4.92
CA VAL A 51 -14.18 -4.52 -4.72
C VAL A 51 -14.34 -3.63 -3.49
N GLN A 52 -15.11 -2.55 -3.63
CA GLN A 52 -15.47 -1.69 -2.50
C GLN A 52 -16.36 -2.45 -1.51
N GLY A 53 -15.97 -2.48 -0.23
CA GLY A 53 -16.80 -3.03 0.84
C GLY A 53 -17.89 -2.07 1.32
N PRO A 54 -18.74 -2.50 2.27
CA PRO A 54 -19.75 -1.63 2.87
C PRO A 54 -19.12 -0.53 3.74
N GLY A 55 -19.88 0.53 4.02
CA GLY A 55 -19.51 1.61 4.93
C GLY A 55 -19.08 2.90 4.24
N ARG A 56 -18.51 3.82 5.02
CA ARG A 56 -18.07 5.16 4.59
C ARG A 56 -16.55 5.27 4.60
N ASN A 57 -16.04 6.35 4.00
CA ASN A 57 -14.62 6.68 3.89
C ASN A 57 -13.84 5.64 3.09
N TRP A 58 -14.46 5.15 2.02
CA TRP A 58 -13.76 4.41 0.98
C TRP A 58 -13.08 5.37 0.02
N TRP A 59 -11.91 4.94 -0.41
CA TRP A 59 -11.08 5.61 -1.38
C TRP A 59 -10.75 4.62 -2.50
N SER A 60 -10.72 5.07 -3.74
CA SER A 60 -10.32 4.26 -4.89
C SER A 60 -9.10 4.82 -5.61
N LEU A 61 -8.28 3.91 -6.11
CA LEU A 61 -7.18 4.16 -7.02
C LEU A 61 -7.55 3.50 -8.37
N PRO A 62 -7.70 4.29 -9.45
CA PRO A 62 -8.10 3.76 -10.75
C PRO A 62 -7.14 2.71 -11.29
N ALA A 63 -7.66 1.76 -12.08
CA ALA A 63 -6.82 0.90 -12.90
C ALA A 63 -5.94 1.74 -13.85
N GLY A 64 -4.75 1.24 -14.20
CA GLY A 64 -3.77 1.95 -15.02
C GLY A 64 -2.95 3.02 -14.29
N SER A 65 -3.14 3.22 -12.98
CA SER A 65 -2.36 4.16 -12.17
C SER A 65 -0.91 3.71 -12.08
N ASP A 66 0.01 4.65 -12.29
CA ASP A 66 1.45 4.40 -12.16
C ASP A 66 1.85 4.23 -10.70
N TYR A 67 2.83 3.38 -10.45
CA TYR A 67 3.48 3.27 -9.15
C TYR A 67 4.98 3.03 -9.30
N PRO A 68 5.80 3.37 -8.28
CA PRO A 68 7.26 3.25 -8.36
C PRO A 68 7.67 1.78 -8.48
N ASP A 69 8.76 1.52 -9.22
CA ASP A 69 9.30 0.16 -9.42
C ASP A 69 9.79 -0.48 -8.10
N ASP A 70 9.99 0.33 -7.05
CA ASP A 70 10.35 -0.10 -5.70
C ASP A 70 9.18 -0.65 -4.89
N LEU A 71 7.94 -0.48 -5.37
CA LEU A 71 6.75 -1.11 -4.80
C LEU A 71 6.26 -2.24 -5.70
N ALA A 72 5.50 -3.15 -5.12
CA ALA A 72 4.81 -4.18 -5.85
C ALA A 72 3.39 -4.38 -5.31
N ILE A 73 2.49 -4.77 -6.21
CA ILE A 73 1.11 -5.10 -5.87
C ILE A 73 0.90 -6.59 -6.11
N LEU A 74 0.63 -7.34 -5.05
CA LEU A 74 0.39 -8.78 -5.10
C LEU A 74 -1.06 -9.09 -4.79
N ASN A 75 -1.74 -9.84 -5.65
CA ASN A 75 -3.01 -10.47 -5.27
C ASN A 75 -2.68 -11.71 -4.45
N ASP A 76 -2.95 -11.67 -3.15
CA ASP A 76 -2.71 -12.80 -2.26
C ASP A 76 -3.91 -13.75 -2.19
N HIS A 77 -5.15 -13.24 -2.27
CA HIS A 77 -6.37 -14.03 -2.37
C HIS A 77 -7.56 -13.22 -2.88
N GLY A 78 -8.32 -13.79 -3.82
CA GLY A 78 -9.62 -13.27 -4.25
C GLY A 78 -9.55 -11.80 -4.69
N ASN A 79 -10.22 -10.93 -3.93
CA ASN A 79 -10.25 -9.50 -4.17
C ASN A 79 -9.24 -8.71 -3.32
N HIS A 80 -8.35 -9.34 -2.56
CA HIS A 80 -7.38 -8.68 -1.70
C HIS A 80 -6.02 -8.54 -2.39
N PHE A 81 -5.45 -7.34 -2.30
CA PHE A 81 -4.18 -6.97 -2.94
C PHE A 81 -3.29 -6.30 -1.92
N ASN A 82 -2.04 -6.74 -1.82
CA ASN A 82 -1.07 -6.19 -0.90
C ASN A 82 -0.06 -5.29 -1.61
N TRP A 83 0.18 -4.10 -1.05
CA TRP A 83 1.22 -3.18 -1.48
C TRP A 83 2.48 -3.40 -0.66
N GLU A 84 3.49 -4.01 -1.28
CA GLU A 84 4.71 -4.49 -0.63
C GLU A 84 5.95 -3.78 -1.18
N PRO A 85 7.06 -3.72 -0.41
CA PRO A 85 8.35 -3.32 -0.98
C PRO A 85 8.81 -4.37 -2.01
N ASN A 86 9.25 -3.92 -3.18
CA ASN A 86 9.82 -4.77 -4.21
C ASN A 86 11.33 -5.02 -4.02
N VAL A 87 11.97 -4.15 -3.24
CA VAL A 87 13.38 -4.22 -2.85
C VAL A 87 13.51 -3.95 -1.36
N ASP A 88 14.57 -4.45 -0.74
CA ASP A 88 14.90 -4.07 0.64
C ASP A 88 15.11 -2.55 0.71
N MET A 89 14.43 -1.91 1.67
CA MET A 89 14.49 -0.46 1.82
C MET A 89 14.31 -0.06 3.29
N THR A 90 14.64 1.18 3.62
CA THR A 90 14.35 1.69 4.96
C THR A 90 12.83 1.76 5.17
N LEU A 91 12.38 1.58 6.41
CA LEU A 91 10.97 1.78 6.75
C LEU A 91 10.50 3.18 6.34
N ALA A 92 11.35 4.20 6.54
CA ALA A 92 11.02 5.58 6.17
C ALA A 92 10.76 5.73 4.67
N ASP A 93 11.59 5.12 3.81
CA ASP A 93 11.41 5.16 2.35
C ASP A 93 10.13 4.43 1.94
N PHE A 94 9.85 3.27 2.55
CA PHE A 94 8.63 2.52 2.27
C PHE A 94 7.37 3.35 2.58
N LEU A 95 7.32 3.96 3.77
CA LEU A 95 6.20 4.82 4.18
C LEU A 95 6.08 6.05 3.26
N PHE A 96 7.21 6.63 2.83
CA PHE A 96 7.22 7.76 1.90
C PHE A 96 6.64 7.39 0.53
N LEU A 97 6.99 6.22 -0.02
CA LEU A 97 6.45 5.74 -1.28
C LEU A 97 4.93 5.53 -1.18
N LEU A 98 4.45 4.91 -0.09
CA LEU A 98 3.03 4.70 0.15
C LEU A 98 2.26 6.03 0.32
N ALA A 99 2.83 7.00 1.05
CA ALA A 99 2.25 8.33 1.21
C ALA A 99 2.18 9.11 -0.12
N ASN A 100 3.09 8.85 -1.05
CA ASN A 100 3.01 9.43 -2.39
C ASN A 100 1.89 8.82 -3.21
N ILE A 101 1.72 7.50 -3.18
CA ILE A 101 0.61 6.82 -3.85
C ILE A 101 -0.76 7.23 -3.28
N GLU A 102 -0.84 7.49 -1.98
CA GLU A 102 -2.08 7.99 -1.34
C GLU A 102 -2.66 9.23 -2.03
N LYS A 103 -1.83 10.08 -2.65
CA LYS A 103 -2.27 11.31 -3.32
C LYS A 103 -3.12 11.04 -4.57
N ASP A 104 -3.00 9.87 -5.17
CA ASP A 104 -3.73 9.49 -6.38
C ASP A 104 -5.10 8.86 -6.06
N PHE A 105 -5.34 8.52 -4.80
CA PHE A 105 -6.63 8.01 -4.35
C PHE A 105 -7.71 9.09 -4.32
N ARG A 106 -8.94 8.69 -4.66
CA ARG A 106 -10.12 9.56 -4.65
C ARG A 106 -11.18 9.03 -3.71
N LYS A 107 -11.83 9.90 -2.96
CA LYS A 107 -12.90 9.51 -2.04
C LYS A 107 -14.14 9.08 -2.83
N VAL A 108 -14.71 7.93 -2.47
CA VAL A 108 -15.87 7.32 -3.13
C VAL A 108 -17.04 7.02 -2.19
N SER A 109 -16.88 7.21 -0.86
CA SER A 109 -17.99 7.18 0.13
C SER A 109 -17.70 7.94 1.42
#